data_AF-W7QE90-F1
#
_entry.id   AF-W7QE90-F1
#
_cell.length_a   1.000
_cell.length_b   1.000
_cell.length_c   1.000
_cell.angle_alpha   90.00
_cell.angle_beta   90.00
_cell.angle_gamma   90.00
#
_symmetry.space_group_name_H-M   'P 1'
#
loop_
_entity.id
_entity.type
_entity.pdbx_description
1 polymer ?
#
loop_
_entity_poly.entity_id
_entity_poly.type
_entity_poly.pdbx_seq_one_letter_code
_entity_poly.pdbx_strand_id
1 'polypeptide(L)'
;LKVTPLATQTLPMRAMTQWLAEEDSRPATLQLGDQVELKAKGDDGVLRARQVDLDSDEIQQLLAAGRQASRLALEIEGRLSFVLHDDLALKSLRFSDALIDEANETEDDGDAVVRLEADFMLMTQTLAEEIEQLIGWLDGEASTASLQGNA
;
A
#
# COMPACT_ATOMS: atom_id res chain seq x y z
N LEU A 1 10.33 -17.69 -17.50
CA LEU A 1 10.44 -17.68 -16.03
C LEU A 1 9.12 -18.17 -15.46
N LYS A 2 9.12 -19.03 -14.43
CA LYS A 2 7.92 -19.42 -13.68
C LYS A 2 7.88 -18.57 -12.41
N VAL A 3 6.85 -17.74 -12.28
CA VAL A 3 6.60 -16.91 -11.09
C VAL A 3 5.14 -17.06 -10.70
N THR A 4 4.87 -17.00 -9.40
CA THR A 4 3.51 -17.05 -8.84
C THR A 4 3.24 -15.70 -8.18
N PRO A 5 2.06 -15.09 -8.39
CA PRO A 5 1.69 -13.87 -7.68
C PRO A 5 1.75 -14.06 -6.16
N LEU A 6 2.14 -12.99 -5.47
CA LEU A 6 2.16 -12.94 -4.01
C LEU A 6 0.76 -13.15 -3.46
N ALA A 7 0.66 -13.87 -2.35
CA ALA A 7 -0.52 -13.96 -1.52
C ALA A 7 -0.09 -13.80 -0.05
N THR A 8 -0.95 -13.24 0.77
CA THR A 8 -0.68 -12.96 2.20
C THR A 8 -1.67 -13.68 3.10
N GLN A 9 -1.28 -13.92 4.34
CA GLN A 9 -2.09 -14.65 5.33
C GLN A 9 -3.34 -13.86 5.70
N THR A 10 -3.20 -12.54 5.87
CA THR A 10 -4.33 -11.61 5.94
C THR A 10 -4.65 -11.06 4.55
N LEU A 11 -5.91 -11.19 4.14
CA LEU A 11 -6.39 -10.61 2.89
C LEU A 11 -6.25 -9.07 2.91
N PRO A 12 -5.71 -8.43 1.86
CA PRO A 12 -5.50 -6.98 1.84
C PRO A 12 -6.80 -6.20 2.04
N MET A 13 -7.90 -6.66 1.44
CA MET A 13 -9.24 -6.07 1.66
C MET A 13 -9.62 -6.05 3.15
N ARG A 14 -9.29 -7.12 3.89
CA ARG A 14 -9.59 -7.21 5.33
C ARG A 14 -8.74 -6.22 6.11
N ALA A 15 -7.42 -6.20 5.86
CA ALA A 15 -6.50 -5.29 6.53
C ALA A 15 -6.86 -3.81 6.26
N MET A 16 -7.04 -3.43 4.99
CA MET A 16 -7.41 -2.06 4.61
C MET A 16 -8.73 -1.62 5.25
N THR A 17 -9.73 -2.52 5.30
CA THR A 17 -11.02 -2.20 5.95
C THR A 17 -10.84 -2.00 7.46
N GLN A 18 -9.99 -2.81 8.10
CA GLN A 18 -9.70 -2.68 9.52
C GLN A 18 -8.94 -1.39 9.84
N TRP A 19 -7.90 -1.06 9.06
CA TRP A 19 -7.13 0.18 9.24
C TRP A 19 -7.99 1.44 9.11
N LEU A 20 -9.00 1.42 8.24
CA LEU A 20 -9.96 2.51 8.15
C LEU A 20 -10.93 2.54 9.34
N ALA A 21 -11.40 1.38 9.81
CA ALA A 21 -12.41 1.32 10.87
C ALA A 21 -11.85 1.56 12.27
N GLU A 22 -10.59 1.18 12.50
CA GLU A 22 -9.96 1.14 13.82
C GLU A 22 -8.58 1.80 13.73
N GLU A 23 -8.45 3.05 14.22
CA GLU A 23 -7.18 3.77 14.25
C GLU A 23 -6.09 2.98 15.00
N ASP A 24 -6.44 2.38 16.15
CA ASP A 24 -5.54 1.56 16.96
C ASP A 24 -5.05 0.27 16.28
N SER A 25 -5.67 -0.14 15.16
CA SER A 25 -5.24 -1.31 14.37
C SER A 25 -4.13 -0.99 13.37
N ARG A 26 -3.83 0.30 13.17
CA ARG A 26 -2.84 0.74 12.19
C ARG A 26 -1.44 0.39 12.67
N PRO A 27 -0.60 -0.20 11.80
CA PRO A 27 0.84 -0.31 12.07
C PRO A 27 1.45 1.06 12.35
N ALA A 28 2.45 1.11 13.24
CA ALA A 28 2.96 2.37 13.80
C ALA A 28 3.44 3.42 12.77
N THR A 29 3.89 2.97 11.61
CA THR A 29 4.43 3.85 10.54
C THR A 29 3.49 3.99 9.34
N LEU A 30 2.31 3.34 9.38
CA LEU A 30 1.28 3.46 8.36
C LEU A 30 0.52 4.76 8.55
N GLN A 31 0.43 5.55 7.49
CA GLN A 31 -0.42 6.72 7.40
C GLN A 31 -1.44 6.53 6.28
N LEU A 32 -2.67 7.00 6.51
CA LEU A 32 -3.70 7.04 5.48
C LEU A 32 -3.42 8.21 4.53
N GLY A 33 -3.57 7.96 3.23
CA GLY A 33 -3.64 9.01 2.23
C GLY A 33 -5.05 9.60 2.16
N ASP A 34 -5.44 10.07 0.97
CA ASP A 34 -6.69 10.81 0.76
C ASP A 34 -7.66 10.14 -0.23
N GLN A 35 -7.38 8.88 -0.62
CA GLN A 35 -8.15 8.14 -1.61
C GLN A 35 -8.55 6.74 -1.10
N VAL A 36 -9.81 6.37 -1.35
CA VAL A 36 -10.33 5.03 -1.06
C VAL A 36 -11.33 4.57 -2.14
N GLU A 37 -11.37 3.27 -2.41
CA GLU A 37 -12.45 2.60 -3.15
C GLU A 37 -13.13 1.55 -2.25
N LEU A 38 -14.42 1.73 -2.00
CA LEU A 38 -15.23 0.85 -1.15
C LEU A 38 -16.24 0.05 -1.98
N LYS A 39 -16.30 -1.26 -1.79
CA LYS A 39 -17.25 -2.18 -2.45
C LYS A 39 -18.32 -2.66 -1.47
N ALA A 40 -19.56 -2.79 -1.93
CA ALA A 40 -20.64 -3.40 -1.14
C ALA A 40 -20.48 -4.93 -1.08
N LYS A 41 -20.98 -5.54 0.01
CA LYS A 41 -21.02 -7.00 0.13
C LYS A 41 -22.17 -7.58 -0.68
N GLY A 42 -21.87 -8.34 -1.74
CA GLY A 42 -22.86 -9.09 -2.52
C GLY A 42 -23.58 -8.33 -3.63
N ASP A 43 -23.15 -7.10 -3.94
CA ASP A 43 -23.60 -6.30 -5.09
C ASP A 43 -22.38 -5.64 -5.74
N ASP A 44 -22.50 -5.21 -7.01
CA ASP A 44 -21.44 -4.55 -7.78
C ASP A 44 -21.30 -3.05 -7.44
N GLY A 45 -21.93 -2.59 -6.35
CA GLY A 45 -21.93 -1.20 -5.92
C GLY A 45 -20.56 -0.72 -5.44
N VAL A 46 -19.91 0.15 -6.22
CA VAL A 46 -18.60 0.76 -5.92
C VAL A 46 -18.74 2.24 -5.58
N LEU A 47 -18.13 2.66 -4.47
CA LEU A 47 -17.92 4.07 -4.11
C LEU A 47 -16.45 4.42 -4.19
N ARG A 48 -16.13 5.60 -4.72
CA ARG A 48 -14.77 6.14 -4.78
C ARG A 48 -14.75 7.55 -4.20
N ALA A 49 -13.79 7.79 -3.30
CA ALA A 49 -13.51 9.11 -2.76
C ALA A 49 -12.04 9.46 -2.97
N ARG A 50 -11.75 10.75 -3.16
CA ARG A 50 -10.41 11.33 -3.37
C ARG A 50 -10.37 12.70 -2.73
N GLN A 51 -9.20 13.13 -2.26
CA GLN A 51 -9.00 14.41 -1.58
C GLN A 51 -9.96 14.58 -0.39
N VAL A 52 -10.16 13.50 0.36
CA VAL A 52 -11.01 13.46 1.54
C VAL A 52 -10.20 13.02 2.75
N ASP A 53 -10.67 13.43 3.92
CA ASP A 53 -10.22 12.86 5.18
C ASP A 53 -10.79 11.45 5.33
N LEU A 54 -9.90 10.45 5.31
CA LEU A 54 -10.29 9.04 5.42
C LEU A 54 -10.70 8.64 6.85
N ASP A 55 -10.44 9.48 7.84
CA ASP A 55 -10.90 9.32 9.22
C ASP A 55 -12.29 9.95 9.48
N SER A 56 -12.89 10.56 8.45
CA SER A 56 -14.18 11.25 8.60
C SER A 56 -15.35 10.31 8.93
N ASP A 57 -16.35 10.88 9.62
CA ASP A 57 -17.62 10.20 9.95
C ASP A 57 -18.32 9.61 8.71
N GLU A 58 -18.17 10.23 7.53
CA GLU A 58 -18.74 9.74 6.28
C GLU A 58 -18.13 8.38 5.89
N ILE A 59 -16.80 8.24 5.98
CA ILE A 59 -16.13 6.98 5.71
C ILE A 59 -16.54 5.92 6.74
N GLN A 60 -16.61 6.29 8.02
CA GLN A 60 -17.05 5.39 9.08
C GLN A 60 -18.49 4.87 8.87
N GLN A 61 -19.41 5.73 8.43
CA GLN A 61 -20.78 5.32 8.10
C GLN A 61 -20.84 4.34 6.93
N LEU A 62 -20.00 4.54 5.90
CA LEU A 62 -19.92 3.64 4.75
C LEU A 62 -19.40 2.25 5.15
N LEU A 63 -18.40 2.20 6.04
CA LEU A 63 -17.87 0.94 6.58
C LEU A 63 -18.91 0.25 7.47
N ALA A 64 -19.60 1.00 8.34
CA ALA A 64 -20.67 0.47 9.18
C ALA A 64 -21.86 -0.08 8.37
N ALA A 65 -22.11 0.44 7.17
CA ALA A 65 -23.06 -0.11 6.21
C ALA A 65 -22.59 -1.42 5.53
N GLY A 66 -21.44 -1.96 5.93
CA GLY A 66 -20.90 -3.23 5.46
C GLY A 66 -20.07 -3.13 4.17
N ARG A 67 -19.62 -1.93 3.79
CA ARG A 67 -18.68 -1.78 2.67
C ARG A 67 -17.26 -2.14 3.10
N GLN A 68 -16.48 -2.64 2.16
CA GLN A 68 -15.09 -3.05 2.39
C GLN A 68 -14.15 -2.32 1.44
N ALA A 69 -12.97 -1.98 1.92
CA ALA A 69 -11.94 -1.33 1.12
C ALA A 69 -11.35 -2.29 0.10
N SER A 70 -11.41 -1.90 -1.17
CA SER A 70 -10.76 -2.59 -2.28
C SER A 70 -9.54 -1.85 -2.80
N ARG A 71 -9.44 -0.55 -2.52
CA ARG A 71 -8.24 0.26 -2.73
C ARG A 71 -8.10 1.27 -1.61
N LEU A 72 -6.87 1.51 -1.16
CA LEU A 72 -6.58 2.47 -0.11
C LEU A 72 -5.26 3.18 -0.41
N ALA A 73 -5.27 4.52 -0.41
CA ALA A 73 -4.04 5.30 -0.43
C ALA A 73 -3.36 5.22 0.94
N LEU A 74 -2.06 4.92 0.92
CA LEU A 74 -1.22 4.74 2.09
C LEU A 74 0.09 5.49 1.89
N GLU A 75 0.68 5.89 3.00
CA GLU A 75 2.04 6.39 3.09
C GLU A 75 2.76 5.66 4.21
N ILE A 76 4.05 5.35 4.00
CA ILE A 76 4.89 4.67 4.98
C ILE A 76 6.10 5.53 5.29
N GLU A 77 6.29 5.80 6.58
CA GLU A 77 7.43 6.54 7.15
C GLU A 77 7.72 7.91 6.54
N GLY A 78 6.77 8.51 5.81
CA GLY A 78 7.04 9.75 5.08
C GLY A 78 7.95 9.58 3.86
N ARG A 79 8.21 8.34 3.43
CA ARG A 79 9.19 7.99 2.39
C ARG A 79 8.54 7.51 1.10
N LEU A 80 7.49 6.71 1.21
CA LEU A 80 6.83 6.09 0.07
C LEU A 80 5.30 6.20 0.22
N SER A 81 4.65 6.72 -0.81
CA SER A 81 3.18 6.75 -0.92
C SER A 81 2.72 5.96 -2.13
N PHE A 82 1.58 5.29 -1.99
CA PHE A 82 0.98 4.47 -3.04
C PHE A 82 -0.50 4.19 -2.76
N VAL A 83 -1.18 3.61 -3.74
CA VAL A 83 -2.52 3.05 -3.59
C VAL A 83 -2.41 1.53 -3.58
N LEU A 84 -2.67 0.92 -2.43
CA LEU A 84 -2.78 -0.53 -2.28
C LEU A 84 -4.10 -1.01 -2.84
N HIS A 85 -4.06 -2.09 -3.61
CA HIS A 85 -5.25 -2.78 -4.11
C HIS A 85 -5.50 -4.10 -3.36
N ASP A 86 -6.73 -4.62 -3.46
CA ASP A 86 -7.14 -5.91 -2.88
C ASP A 86 -6.38 -7.12 -3.43
N ASP A 87 -5.75 -6.98 -4.61
CA ASP A 87 -4.89 -7.96 -5.28
C ASP A 87 -3.38 -7.75 -5.03
N LEU A 88 -3.03 -6.94 -4.02
CA LEU A 88 -1.65 -6.53 -3.68
C LEU A 88 -0.94 -5.67 -4.73
N ALA A 89 -1.63 -5.20 -5.77
CA ALA A 89 -1.03 -4.25 -6.70
C ALA A 89 -0.76 -2.91 -6.00
N LEU A 90 0.48 -2.43 -6.10
CA LEU A 90 0.86 -1.07 -5.69
C LEU A 90 0.76 -0.14 -6.89
N LYS A 91 -0.09 0.87 -6.81
CA LYS A 91 -0.32 1.86 -7.88
C LYS A 91 0.03 3.26 -7.42
N SER A 92 0.32 4.15 -8.37
CA SER A 92 0.65 5.55 -8.07
C SER A 92 1.81 5.71 -7.07
N LEU A 93 2.82 4.85 -7.18
CA LEU A 93 4.03 4.91 -6.34
C LEU A 93 4.68 6.28 -6.47
N ARG A 94 4.94 6.93 -5.33
CA ARG A 94 5.67 8.19 -5.23
C ARG A 94 6.61 8.14 -4.04
N PHE A 95 7.89 8.37 -4.32
CA PHE A 95 8.91 8.58 -3.30
C PHE A 95 8.86 10.02 -2.81
N SER A 96 9.22 10.24 -1.55
CA SER A 96 9.23 11.59 -0.97
C SER A 96 10.35 12.44 -1.56
N ASP A 97 10.11 13.76 -1.60
CA ASP A 97 11.08 14.70 -2.15
C ASP A 97 12.39 14.66 -1.36
N ALA A 98 12.34 14.44 -0.04
CA ALA A 98 13.53 14.28 0.80
C ALA A 98 14.40 13.07 0.42
N LEU A 99 13.77 11.94 0.06
CA LEU A 99 14.48 10.74 -0.38
C LEU A 99 15.10 10.94 -1.76
N ILE A 100 14.42 11.68 -2.64
CA ILE A 100 14.94 12.07 -3.95
C ILE A 100 16.13 13.03 -3.79
N ASP A 101 16.06 13.98 -2.86
CA ASP A 101 17.14 14.91 -2.58
C ASP A 101 18.38 14.19 -2.04
N GLU A 102 18.22 13.18 -1.16
CA GLU A 102 19.32 12.33 -0.67
C GLU A 102 20.06 11.60 -1.80
N ALA A 103 19.34 11.04 -2.78
CA ALA A 103 19.96 10.44 -3.95
C ALA A 103 20.79 11.46 -4.75
N ASN A 104 20.28 12.68 -4.86
CA ASN A 104 20.92 13.76 -5.62
C ASN A 104 22.14 14.37 -4.90
N GLU A 105 22.17 14.37 -3.57
CA GLU A 105 23.31 14.86 -2.77
C GLU A 105 24.53 13.94 -2.84
N THR A 106 24.35 12.68 -3.23
CA THR A 106 25.43 11.69 -3.25
C THR A 106 26.45 11.95 -4.37
N GLU A 107 26.14 12.77 -5.39
CA GLU A 107 26.98 12.89 -6.60
C GLU A 107 27.04 14.29 -7.27
N ASP A 108 28.25 14.86 -7.33
CA ASP A 108 28.56 16.20 -7.87
C ASP A 108 29.12 16.19 -9.33
N ASP A 109 29.22 15.04 -10.02
CA ASP A 109 29.98 14.97 -11.28
C ASP A 109 29.15 15.15 -12.58
N GLY A 110 27.84 15.35 -12.46
CA GLY A 110 26.98 15.67 -13.63
C GLY A 110 26.79 14.55 -14.66
N ASP A 111 27.31 13.35 -14.44
CA ASP A 111 27.09 12.18 -15.29
C ASP A 111 25.69 11.60 -15.08
N ALA A 112 24.88 11.60 -16.14
CA ALA A 112 23.51 11.13 -16.12
C ALA A 112 23.40 9.61 -15.85
N VAL A 113 24.41 8.81 -16.21
CA VAL A 113 24.40 7.36 -15.96
C VAL A 113 24.61 7.09 -14.47
N VAL A 114 25.57 7.77 -13.85
CA VAL A 114 25.89 7.56 -12.43
C VAL A 114 24.71 8.01 -11.55
N ARG A 115 24.08 9.16 -11.86
CA ARG A 115 22.85 9.60 -11.19
C ARG A 115 21.72 8.57 -11.27
N LEU A 116 21.52 7.97 -12.45
CA LEU A 116 20.50 6.94 -12.62
C LEU A 116 20.80 5.70 -11.78
N GLU A 117 22.06 5.30 -11.67
CA GLU A 117 22.47 4.17 -10.83
C GLU A 117 22.22 4.46 -9.35
N ALA A 118 22.57 5.65 -8.87
CA ALA A 118 22.32 6.10 -7.51
C ALA A 118 20.81 6.15 -7.18
N ASP A 119 20.02 6.81 -8.02
CA ASP A 119 18.55 6.88 -7.90
C ASP A 119 17.97 5.46 -7.86
N PHE A 120 18.38 4.59 -8.78
CA PHE A 120 17.88 3.23 -8.86
C PHE A 120 18.21 2.41 -7.62
N MET A 121 19.44 2.52 -7.09
CA MET A 121 19.83 1.82 -5.87
C MET A 121 19.01 2.27 -4.67
N LEU A 122 18.86 3.58 -4.46
CA LEU A 122 18.10 4.10 -3.32
C LEU A 122 16.60 3.75 -3.42
N MET A 123 16.01 3.93 -4.61
CA MET A 123 14.59 3.65 -4.84
C MET A 123 14.27 2.16 -4.71
N THR A 124 15.14 1.28 -5.24
CA THR A 124 14.92 -0.18 -5.13
C THR A 124 15.13 -0.70 -3.72
N GLN A 125 16.12 -0.17 -2.99
CA GLN A 125 16.31 -0.50 -1.58
C GLN A 125 15.07 -0.08 -0.76
N THR A 126 14.63 1.16 -0.90
CA THR A 126 13.44 1.67 -0.21
C THR A 126 12.23 0.81 -0.54
N LEU A 127 11.97 0.55 -1.82
CA LEU A 127 10.82 -0.26 -2.22
C LEU A 127 10.88 -1.69 -1.65
N ALA A 128 12.07 -2.30 -1.57
CA ALA A 128 12.23 -3.63 -0.98
C ALA A 128 11.90 -3.64 0.52
N GLU A 129 12.42 -2.67 1.28
CA GLU A 129 12.15 -2.52 2.71
C GLU A 129 10.64 -2.34 2.98
N GLU A 130 10.00 -1.47 2.20
CA GLU A 130 8.57 -1.14 2.35
C GLU A 130 7.65 -2.30 1.94
N ILE A 131 8.02 -3.09 0.92
CA ILE A 131 7.28 -4.30 0.54
C ILE A 131 7.35 -5.35 1.66
N GLU A 132 8.53 -5.58 2.24
CA GLU A 132 8.68 -6.52 3.36
C GLU A 132 7.87 -6.06 4.58
N GLN A 133 7.88 -4.76 4.87
CA GLN A 133 7.09 -4.18 5.96
C GLN A 133 5.58 -4.36 5.71
N LEU A 134 5.09 -4.07 4.51
CA LEU A 134 3.69 -4.28 4.12
C LEU A 134 3.29 -5.76 4.24
N ILE A 135 4.13 -6.69 3.78
CA ILE A 135 3.89 -8.13 3.92
C ILE A 135 3.80 -8.50 5.41
N GLY A 136 4.68 -7.95 6.25
CA GLY A 136 4.63 -8.13 7.70
C GLY A 136 3.31 -7.68 8.32
N TRP A 137 2.77 -6.52 7.89
CA TRP A 137 1.45 -6.04 8.34
C TRP A 137 0.28 -6.91 7.89
N LEU A 138 0.49 -7.72 6.85
CA LEU A 138 -0.48 -8.66 6.31
C LEU A 138 -0.27 -10.09 6.85
N ASP A 139 0.41 -10.23 8.00
CA ASP A 139 0.75 -11.48 8.68
C ASP A 139 1.65 -12.42 7.88
N GLY A 140 2.42 -11.87 6.94
CA GLY A 140 3.37 -12.62 6.11
C GLY A 140 2.77 -13.26 4.87
N GLU A 141 3.63 -13.92 4.09
CA GLU A 141 3.23 -14.63 2.86
C GLU A 141 2.37 -15.86 3.17
N ALA A 142 1.35 -16.09 2.36
CA ALA A 142 0.57 -17.31 2.39
C ALA A 142 1.34 -18.44 1.68
N SER A 143 1.38 -19.62 2.30
CA SER A 143 1.97 -20.80 1.66
C SER A 143 1.18 -21.19 0.41
N THR A 144 1.88 -21.45 -0.70
CA THR A 144 1.26 -21.94 -1.94
C THR A 144 0.49 -23.25 -1.78
N ALA A 145 0.76 -24.03 -0.70
CA ALA A 145 0.04 -25.25 -0.38
C ALA A 145 -1.36 -25.03 0.23
N SER A 146 -1.61 -23.90 0.92
CA SER A 146 -2.92 -23.61 1.52
C SER A 146 -3.94 -23.09 0.51
N LEU A 147 -3.49 -22.58 -0.64
CA LEU A 147 -4.36 -22.05 -1.71
C LEU A 147 -4.99 -23.14 -2.60
N GLN A 148 -4.45 -24.37 -2.59
CA GLN A 148 -5.00 -25.51 -3.36
C GLN A 148 -6.06 -26.31 -2.60
N GLY A 149 -6.29 -26.02 -1.31
CA GLY A 149 -7.24 -26.75 -0.46
C GLY A 149 -8.66 -26.19 -0.43
N ASN A 150 -8.95 -25.10 -1.14
CA ASN A 150 -10.24 -24.39 -1.11
C ASN A 150 -10.90 -24.22 -2.50
N ALA A 151 -10.52 -25.05 -3.47
CA ALA A 151 -11.18 -25.15 -4.78
C ALA A 151 -12.14 -26.34 -4.84
#